data_AF-A0A8G0KS86-F1
#
_entry.id   AF-A0A8G0KS86-F1
#
_cell.length_a   1.000
_cell.length_b   1.000
_cell.length_c   1.000
_cell.angle_alpha   90.00
_cell.angle_beta   90.00
_cell.angle_gamma   90.00
#
_symmetry.space_group_name_H-M   'P 1'
#
loop_
_entity.id
_entity.type
_entity.pdbx_description
1 polymer ?
#
loop_
_entity_poly.entity_id
_entity_poly.type
_entity_poly.pdbx_seq_one_letter_code
_entity_poly.pdbx_strand_id
1 'polypeptide(L)'
;MKNTADKDQYKTLGIKTKSEFYNVCAELIQPLNLEGLSVSSGAYLRNKVDLFPTTNTLAQRSAIISGKYNNTNAMQVGKHKLVDTETGEIINVDIHQAVMFYAFMAVGQGTKLNMRQQYESFYLPTMQDFDLKPTGYENYTRILRRNGLKLLTLKERHGADWYKKSSLAYVPSQKLQFAHSLYCADGSGTINYRYYNKKGEKKTRKLYVLLITDVASSKIVGWSVADKGQSTETFQMLDKAIKMAMETSNYQTMFEFVSDNHSAYTSSESKDLLNMVFNKVRNIQAGNSQANPAELQFKLFKNSLRGLSNFGSTSWGVSIEGQSNPDYINIDEFPTYEEAIMQFYDIVQRWNETKRADNLSPNERFEHKNPKCEAMDKRVIRYLNANHTKVNPAYMRGFIKVTKSLGGYNNTKEFLFELPDPIDSMEIIEKANHYKSAEVKVVWDEENADLYSLDGKYLMTCQLAQRAIQSQAEADDANENALNYHLARKQRQINRADNFTESVKNAFDSLFFNDEEEYEEELVNELPYTHQMQLGGNKESYNEIMETTTAEKPKTAKELLLERTKRKFSSIQENLQNQASA
;
A
#
# COMPACT_ATOMS: atom_id res chain seq x y z
N MET A 1 13.07 -75.28 23.03
CA MET A 1 13.59 -75.43 24.41
C MET A 1 12.70 -74.62 25.34
N LYS A 2 12.06 -75.23 26.36
CA LYS A 2 11.33 -74.48 27.41
C LYS A 2 12.36 -73.77 28.31
N ASN A 3 12.09 -72.51 28.67
CA ASN A 3 12.95 -71.62 29.47
C ASN A 3 13.62 -72.35 30.65
N THR A 4 14.95 -72.44 30.65
CA THR A 4 15.74 -73.06 31.73
C THR A 4 15.64 -72.30 33.06
N ALA A 5 15.19 -71.05 33.04
CA ALA A 5 14.88 -70.26 34.24
C ALA A 5 13.65 -70.77 35.04
N ASP A 6 12.81 -71.64 34.48
CA ASP A 6 11.65 -72.22 35.18
C ASP A 6 11.99 -73.44 36.06
N LYS A 7 13.23 -73.94 36.02
CA LYS A 7 13.67 -75.10 36.81
C LYS A 7 14.44 -74.74 38.07
N ASP A 8 14.22 -73.54 38.63
CA ASP A 8 14.87 -73.05 39.86
C ASP A 8 16.42 -73.10 39.86
N GLN A 9 17.05 -73.24 38.69
CA GLN A 9 18.50 -73.38 38.56
C GLN A 9 19.26 -72.13 39.04
N TYR A 10 18.62 -70.96 39.10
CA TYR A 10 19.22 -69.75 39.67
C TYR A 10 19.59 -69.92 41.16
N LYS A 11 18.95 -70.85 41.88
CA LYS A 11 19.28 -71.15 43.28
C LYS A 11 20.67 -71.77 43.44
N THR A 12 21.20 -72.45 42.41
CA THR A 12 22.56 -73.00 42.45
C THR A 12 23.63 -71.91 42.36
N LEU A 13 23.26 -70.71 41.92
CA LEU A 13 24.11 -69.52 41.89
C LEU A 13 24.01 -68.70 43.19
N GLY A 14 23.34 -69.23 44.24
CA GLY A 14 23.16 -68.55 45.52
C GLY A 14 22.04 -67.50 45.55
N ILE A 15 21.24 -67.41 44.47
CA ILE A 15 20.18 -66.40 44.32
C ILE A 15 18.85 -66.96 44.82
N LYS A 16 18.15 -66.22 45.70
CA LYS A 16 16.99 -66.76 46.43
C LYS A 16 15.71 -66.70 45.62
N THR A 17 15.57 -65.70 44.75
CA THR A 17 14.33 -65.48 43.99
C THR A 17 14.58 -65.28 42.50
N LYS A 18 13.60 -65.69 41.67
CA LYS A 18 13.63 -65.45 40.23
C LYS A 18 13.72 -63.96 39.88
N SER A 19 13.12 -63.08 40.69
CA SER A 19 13.19 -61.62 40.51
C SER A 19 14.62 -61.08 40.68
N GLU A 20 15.29 -61.53 41.74
CA GLU A 20 16.68 -61.18 42.03
C GLU A 20 17.63 -61.66 40.92
N PHE A 21 17.39 -62.87 40.39
CA PHE A 21 18.14 -63.39 39.26
C PHE A 21 18.05 -62.48 38.02
N TYR A 22 16.83 -62.10 37.63
CA TYR A 22 16.67 -61.21 36.47
C TYR A 22 17.22 -59.81 36.73
N ASN A 23 17.20 -59.30 37.97
CA ASN A 23 17.80 -58.01 38.29
C ASN A 23 19.32 -58.05 38.10
N VAL A 24 20.00 -59.07 38.63
CA VAL A 24 21.45 -59.28 38.41
C VAL A 24 21.76 -59.40 36.91
N CYS A 25 20.98 -60.18 36.16
CA CYS A 25 21.17 -60.28 34.71
C CYS A 25 20.94 -58.93 33.99
N ALA A 26 19.95 -58.14 34.42
CA ALA A 26 19.71 -56.81 33.85
C ALA A 26 20.87 -55.85 34.16
N GLU A 27 21.42 -55.86 35.38
CA GLU A 27 22.60 -55.07 35.76
C GLU A 27 23.85 -55.44 34.95
N LEU A 28 24.01 -56.71 34.58
CA LEU A 28 25.11 -57.15 33.72
C LEU A 28 24.92 -56.75 32.25
N ILE A 29 23.68 -56.75 31.75
CA ILE A 29 23.38 -56.48 30.33
C ILE A 29 23.26 -54.98 30.06
N GLN A 30 22.72 -54.21 31.01
CA GLN A 30 22.44 -52.78 30.84
C GLN A 30 23.67 -51.95 30.41
N PRO A 31 24.88 -52.16 30.95
CA PRO A 31 26.09 -51.44 30.54
C PRO A 31 26.53 -51.75 29.10
N LEU A 32 26.18 -52.92 28.56
CA LEU A 32 26.57 -53.34 27.22
C LEU A 32 25.83 -52.58 26.12
N ASN A 33 24.73 -51.88 26.47
CA ASN A 33 23.93 -51.05 25.57
C ASN A 33 23.64 -51.71 24.21
N LEU A 34 23.20 -52.97 24.27
CA LEU A 34 23.04 -53.81 23.07
C LEU A 34 21.98 -53.24 22.13
N GLU A 35 22.36 -53.03 20.87
CA GLU A 35 21.47 -52.50 19.85
C GLU A 35 20.34 -53.51 19.53
N GLY A 36 19.08 -53.10 19.74
CA GLY A 36 17.90 -53.94 19.55
C GLY A 36 17.44 -54.71 20.80
N LEU A 37 18.28 -54.84 21.82
CA LEU A 37 17.94 -55.46 23.10
C LEU A 37 18.23 -54.50 24.26
N SER A 38 17.44 -53.43 24.37
CA SER A 38 17.47 -52.59 25.57
C SER A 38 17.02 -53.39 26.79
N VAL A 39 17.72 -53.28 27.91
CA VAL A 39 17.32 -53.89 29.18
C VAL A 39 17.52 -52.85 30.28
N SER A 40 16.43 -52.40 30.90
CA SER A 40 16.44 -51.35 31.93
C SER A 40 16.14 -51.86 33.34
N SER A 41 15.60 -53.07 33.47
CA SER A 41 15.30 -53.70 34.76
C SER A 41 15.14 -55.21 34.60
N GLY A 42 15.25 -55.96 35.70
CA GLY A 42 15.03 -57.40 35.68
C GLY A 42 13.60 -57.79 35.29
N ALA A 43 12.59 -57.01 35.72
CA ALA A 43 11.21 -57.22 35.28
C ALA A 43 11.04 -57.05 33.76
N TYR A 44 11.72 -56.06 33.17
CA TYR A 44 11.70 -55.84 31.73
C TYR A 44 12.42 -56.96 30.97
N LEU A 45 13.56 -57.42 31.47
CA LEU A 45 14.29 -58.56 30.92
C LEU A 45 13.45 -59.84 30.96
N ARG A 46 12.81 -60.12 32.10
CA ARG A 46 11.92 -61.27 32.29
C ARG A 46 10.81 -61.27 31.25
N ASN A 47 10.11 -60.15 31.08
CA ASN A 47 9.04 -60.03 30.08
C ASN A 47 9.54 -60.29 28.65
N LYS A 48 10.75 -59.81 28.31
CA LYS A 48 11.34 -60.08 26.99
C LYS A 48 11.68 -61.55 26.77
N VAL A 49 12.22 -62.21 27.80
CA VAL A 49 12.57 -63.64 27.77
C VAL A 49 11.31 -64.52 27.72
N ASP A 50 10.27 -64.16 28.45
CA ASP A 50 9.00 -64.89 28.48
C ASP A 50 8.24 -64.77 27.14
N LEU A 51 8.36 -63.64 26.46
CA LEU A 51 7.77 -63.38 25.13
C LEU A 51 8.68 -63.82 23.97
N PHE A 52 9.87 -64.35 24.25
CA PHE A 52 10.81 -64.74 23.19
C PHE A 52 10.36 -66.02 22.48
N PRO A 53 10.28 -66.04 21.14
CA PRO A 53 9.83 -67.22 20.41
C PRO A 53 10.72 -68.44 20.68
N THR A 54 10.15 -69.54 21.16
CA THR A 54 10.91 -70.75 21.50
C THR A 54 11.18 -71.67 20.30
N THR A 55 10.54 -71.36 19.16
CA THR A 55 10.59 -72.12 17.90
C THR A 55 10.65 -71.14 16.74
N ASN A 56 11.22 -71.57 15.60
CA ASN A 56 11.44 -70.79 14.38
C ASN A 56 12.54 -69.70 14.48
N THR A 57 13.67 -69.95 13.82
CA THR A 57 14.83 -69.05 13.74
C THR A 57 14.48 -67.66 13.18
N LEU A 58 13.53 -67.57 12.24
CA LEU A 58 13.09 -66.30 11.67
C LEU A 58 12.29 -65.47 12.69
N ALA A 59 11.43 -66.12 13.48
CA ALA A 59 10.67 -65.47 14.54
C ALA A 59 11.59 -64.97 15.67
N GLN A 60 12.60 -65.77 16.05
CA GLN A 60 13.62 -65.40 17.03
C GLN A 60 14.45 -64.19 16.56
N ARG A 61 14.91 -64.18 15.31
CA ARG A 61 15.62 -63.03 14.72
C ARG A 61 14.74 -61.79 14.70
N SER A 62 13.49 -61.95 14.27
CA SER A 62 12.51 -60.85 14.21
C SER A 62 12.16 -60.27 15.58
N ALA A 63 12.35 -61.01 16.68
CA ALA A 63 12.13 -60.50 18.03
C ALA A 63 13.29 -59.62 18.56
N ILE A 64 14.48 -59.71 17.95
CA ILE A 64 15.70 -59.02 18.40
C ILE A 64 16.03 -57.79 17.53
N ILE A 65 15.63 -57.80 16.26
CA ILE A 65 15.93 -56.70 15.33
C ILE A 65 15.16 -55.44 15.76
N SER A 66 15.88 -54.34 15.99
CA SER A 66 15.28 -53.05 16.31
C SER A 66 14.41 -52.50 15.17
N GLY A 67 13.39 -51.71 15.50
CA GLY A 67 12.66 -50.90 14.50
C GLY A 67 13.56 -49.90 13.75
N LYS A 68 14.74 -49.57 14.29
CA LYS A 68 15.80 -48.78 13.61
C LYS A 68 16.29 -49.45 12.32
N TYR A 69 16.15 -50.78 12.19
CA TYR A 69 16.53 -51.56 11.02
C TYR A 69 15.32 -52.06 10.23
N ASN A 70 14.25 -51.26 10.16
CA ASN A 70 13.01 -51.58 9.44
C ASN A 70 12.25 -52.81 9.94
N ASN A 71 12.45 -53.26 11.19
CA ASN A 71 11.59 -54.28 11.77
C ASN A 71 10.22 -53.68 12.16
N THR A 72 9.18 -54.06 11.43
CA THR A 72 7.80 -53.60 11.60
C THR A 72 6.92 -54.60 12.36
N ASN A 73 7.45 -55.75 12.80
CA ASN A 73 6.65 -56.84 13.37
C ASN A 73 5.91 -56.44 14.67
N ALA A 74 6.57 -55.70 15.56
CA ALA A 74 5.98 -55.18 16.80
C ALA A 74 5.30 -53.81 16.63
N MET A 75 5.36 -53.23 15.44
CA MET A 75 4.84 -51.89 15.17
C MET A 75 3.32 -51.98 14.94
N GLN A 76 2.55 -51.39 15.87
CA GLN A 76 1.09 -51.29 15.73
C GLN A 76 0.71 -50.06 14.87
N VAL A 77 1.26 -48.90 15.21
CA VAL A 77 1.05 -47.65 14.49
C VAL A 77 2.04 -47.52 13.33
N GLY A 78 1.56 -47.30 12.13
CA GLY A 78 2.34 -47.18 10.89
C GLY A 78 2.24 -48.39 9.97
N LYS A 79 1.51 -49.44 10.39
CA LYS A 79 1.43 -50.73 9.69
C LYS A 79 0.31 -50.79 8.65
N HIS A 80 -0.81 -50.13 8.92
CA HIS A 80 -2.02 -50.17 8.11
C HIS A 80 -2.17 -48.88 7.29
N LYS A 81 -1.43 -48.79 6.17
CA LYS A 81 -1.52 -47.65 5.27
C LYS A 81 -2.91 -47.59 4.62
N LEU A 82 -3.45 -46.38 4.50
CA LEU A 82 -4.71 -46.15 3.80
C LEU A 82 -4.41 -45.91 2.32
N VAL A 83 -5.34 -46.31 1.45
CA VAL A 83 -5.27 -46.07 0.00
C VAL A 83 -6.58 -45.42 -0.40
N ASP A 84 -6.50 -44.36 -1.20
CA ASP A 84 -7.66 -43.74 -1.81
C ASP A 84 -8.26 -44.72 -2.84
N THR A 85 -9.54 -45.06 -2.66
CA THR A 85 -10.24 -46.05 -3.49
C THR A 85 -10.58 -45.55 -4.89
N GLU A 86 -10.58 -44.23 -5.12
CA GLU A 86 -10.88 -43.60 -6.41
C GLU A 86 -9.61 -43.31 -7.21
N THR A 87 -8.56 -42.80 -6.56
CA THR A 87 -7.30 -42.39 -7.23
C THR A 87 -6.19 -43.44 -7.14
N GLY A 88 -6.29 -44.39 -6.22
CA GLY A 88 -5.26 -45.40 -5.96
C GLY A 88 -4.04 -44.86 -5.20
N GLU A 89 -4.05 -43.60 -4.76
CA GLU A 89 -2.92 -42.99 -4.04
C GLU A 89 -2.81 -43.51 -2.60
N ILE A 90 -1.58 -43.86 -2.19
CA ILE A 90 -1.29 -44.26 -0.81
C ILE A 90 -1.30 -43.01 0.07
N ILE A 91 -2.20 -42.97 1.04
CA ILE A 91 -2.26 -41.90 2.04
C ILE A 91 -1.11 -42.09 3.03
N ASN A 92 -0.33 -41.02 3.25
CA ASN A 92 0.88 -41.03 4.08
C ASN A 92 0.64 -41.22 5.59
N VAL A 93 -0.61 -41.43 6.03
CA VAL A 93 -0.97 -41.74 7.42
C VAL A 93 -1.63 -43.11 7.51
N ASP A 94 -1.27 -43.87 8.53
CA ASP A 94 -1.95 -45.15 8.82
C ASP A 94 -3.25 -44.92 9.60
N ILE A 95 -4.12 -45.94 9.66
CA ILE A 95 -5.42 -45.84 10.32
C ILE A 95 -5.35 -45.42 11.80
N HIS A 96 -4.34 -45.86 12.56
CA HIS A 96 -4.17 -45.43 13.94
C HIS A 96 -3.82 -43.94 13.98
N GLN A 97 -2.89 -43.49 13.13
CA GLN A 97 -2.53 -42.07 13.02
C GLN A 97 -3.72 -41.20 12.62
N ALA A 98 -4.51 -41.64 11.64
CA ALA A 98 -5.70 -40.92 11.19
C ALA A 98 -6.68 -40.68 12.34
N VAL A 99 -7.04 -41.75 13.08
CA VAL A 99 -7.97 -41.66 14.22
C VAL A 99 -7.38 -40.83 15.37
N MET A 100 -6.09 -41.02 15.69
CA MET A 100 -5.40 -40.24 16.72
C MET A 100 -5.40 -38.74 16.40
N PHE A 101 -5.01 -38.37 15.19
CA PHE A 101 -4.93 -36.96 14.78
C PHE A 101 -6.30 -36.35 14.61
N TYR A 102 -7.28 -37.09 14.09
CA TYR A 102 -8.66 -36.61 14.00
C TYR A 102 -9.22 -36.24 15.39
N ALA A 103 -9.07 -37.14 16.37
CA ALA A 103 -9.48 -36.89 17.75
C ALA A 103 -8.72 -35.73 18.39
N PHE A 104 -7.40 -35.65 18.14
CA PHE A 104 -6.56 -34.61 18.72
C PHE A 104 -6.83 -33.23 18.10
N MET A 105 -7.05 -33.16 16.79
CA MET A 105 -7.38 -31.92 16.09
C MET A 105 -8.79 -31.44 16.42
N ALA A 106 -9.68 -32.34 16.87
CA ALA A 106 -11.09 -32.05 17.11
C ALA A 106 -11.76 -31.48 15.84
N VAL A 107 -11.48 -32.10 14.69
CA VAL A 107 -11.93 -31.64 13.37
C VAL A 107 -13.44 -31.47 13.37
N GLY A 108 -13.92 -30.24 13.11
CA GLY A 108 -15.34 -29.91 13.09
C GLY A 108 -16.04 -29.91 14.46
N GLN A 109 -15.30 -29.97 15.57
CA GLN A 109 -15.87 -29.94 16.93
C GLN A 109 -15.55 -28.63 17.65
N GLY A 110 -16.51 -28.09 18.42
CA GLY A 110 -16.33 -26.85 19.18
C GLY A 110 -15.53 -27.00 20.48
N THR A 111 -15.42 -28.22 21.02
CA THR A 111 -14.84 -28.48 22.35
C THR A 111 -13.64 -29.41 22.27
N LYS A 112 -12.52 -28.98 22.85
CA LYS A 112 -11.29 -29.78 22.93
C LYS A 112 -11.37 -30.74 24.12
N LEU A 113 -11.29 -32.03 23.85
CA LEU A 113 -11.18 -33.04 24.90
C LEU A 113 -9.73 -33.16 25.42
N ASN A 114 -9.58 -33.58 26.67
CA ASN A 114 -8.27 -33.91 27.21
C ASN A 114 -7.76 -35.24 26.61
N MET A 115 -6.44 -35.47 26.60
CA MET A 115 -5.86 -36.64 25.91
C MET A 115 -6.33 -37.98 26.46
N ARG A 116 -6.71 -38.06 27.74
CA ARG A 116 -7.18 -39.31 28.34
C ARG A 116 -8.59 -39.64 27.87
N GLN A 117 -9.49 -38.66 27.85
CA GLN A 117 -10.83 -38.78 27.30
C GLN A 117 -10.80 -39.11 25.81
N GLN A 118 -9.92 -38.48 25.02
CA GLN A 118 -9.74 -38.81 23.60
C GLN A 118 -9.32 -40.28 23.41
N TYR A 119 -8.43 -40.78 24.27
CA TYR A 119 -7.97 -42.16 24.22
C TYR A 119 -9.10 -43.14 24.57
N GLU A 120 -9.79 -42.93 25.69
CA GLU A 120 -10.79 -43.86 26.21
C GLU A 120 -12.12 -43.83 25.47
N SER A 121 -12.62 -42.64 25.13
CA SER A 121 -13.97 -42.46 24.59
C SER A 121 -14.03 -42.45 23.07
N PHE A 122 -12.89 -42.32 22.38
CA PHE A 122 -12.86 -42.26 20.91
C PHE A 122 -11.87 -43.28 20.33
N TYR A 123 -10.57 -43.18 20.67
CA TYR A 123 -9.57 -44.06 20.06
C TYR A 123 -9.79 -45.55 20.36
N LEU A 124 -10.04 -45.94 21.62
CA LEU A 124 -10.27 -47.35 21.96
C LEU A 124 -11.49 -47.96 21.26
N PRO A 125 -12.70 -47.35 21.33
CA PRO A 125 -13.87 -47.84 20.59
C PRO A 125 -13.63 -47.92 19.08
N THR A 126 -13.06 -46.87 18.47
CA THR A 126 -12.83 -46.86 17.03
C THR A 126 -11.84 -47.94 16.59
N MET A 127 -10.81 -48.25 17.38
CA MET A 127 -9.91 -49.37 17.04
C MET A 127 -10.64 -50.72 17.11
N GLN A 128 -11.56 -50.88 18.06
CA GLN A 128 -12.40 -52.06 18.14
C GLN A 128 -13.35 -52.18 16.93
N ASP A 129 -13.97 -51.07 16.50
CA ASP A 129 -14.86 -51.04 15.33
C ASP A 129 -14.14 -51.43 14.03
N PHE A 130 -12.83 -51.12 13.92
CA PHE A 130 -11.99 -51.53 12.80
C PHE A 130 -11.34 -52.91 12.96
N ASP A 131 -11.68 -53.68 14.00
CA ASP A 131 -11.05 -54.96 14.36
C ASP A 131 -9.51 -54.87 14.53
N LEU A 132 -9.01 -53.73 15.01
CA LEU A 132 -7.60 -53.46 15.23
C LEU A 132 -7.22 -53.45 16.70
N LYS A 133 -6.02 -53.96 17.01
CA LYS A 133 -5.47 -53.90 18.37
C LYS A 133 -4.99 -52.48 18.68
N PRO A 134 -5.55 -51.79 19.69
CA PRO A 134 -5.11 -50.44 20.04
C PRO A 134 -3.67 -50.44 20.58
N THR A 135 -2.98 -49.31 20.43
CA THR A 135 -1.72 -49.07 21.15
C THR A 135 -2.00 -48.58 22.57
N GLY A 136 -1.07 -48.81 23.49
CA GLY A 136 -1.14 -48.28 24.86
C GLY A 136 -1.11 -46.74 24.92
N TYR A 137 -1.69 -46.19 25.99
CA TYR A 137 -1.84 -44.74 26.24
C TYR A 137 -0.51 -43.95 26.18
N GLU A 138 0.57 -44.52 26.71
CA GLU A 138 1.89 -43.86 26.66
C GLU A 138 2.39 -43.70 25.22
N ASN A 139 2.19 -44.71 24.37
CA ASN A 139 2.59 -44.63 22.98
C ASN A 139 1.65 -43.69 22.19
N TYR A 140 0.35 -43.71 22.47
CA TYR A 140 -0.63 -42.75 21.94
C TYR A 140 -0.19 -41.31 22.21
N THR A 141 0.10 -40.97 23.47
CA THR A 141 0.54 -39.63 23.86
C THR A 141 1.91 -39.27 23.28
N ARG A 142 2.84 -40.23 23.21
CA ARG A 142 4.16 -40.03 22.60
C ARG A 142 4.07 -39.67 21.12
N ILE A 143 3.18 -40.31 20.36
CA ILE A 143 2.98 -40.02 18.93
C ILE A 143 2.46 -38.60 18.73
N LEU A 144 1.44 -38.19 19.50
CA LEU A 144 0.87 -36.83 19.43
C LEU A 144 1.86 -35.74 19.87
N ARG A 145 2.84 -36.08 20.71
CA ARG A 145 3.89 -35.15 21.18
C ARG A 145 5.07 -34.99 20.22
N ARG A 146 5.14 -35.73 19.11
CA ARG A 146 6.23 -35.60 18.13
C ARG A 146 6.20 -34.20 17.49
N ASN A 147 7.29 -33.45 17.60
CA ASN A 147 7.35 -32.03 17.22
C ASN A 147 6.88 -31.75 15.77
N GLY A 148 7.30 -32.55 14.79
CA GLY A 148 6.88 -32.35 13.40
C GLY A 148 5.38 -32.51 13.18
N LEU A 149 4.79 -33.59 13.72
CA LEU A 149 3.35 -33.89 13.60
C LEU A 149 2.50 -32.94 14.47
N LYS A 150 3.06 -32.48 15.60
CA LYS A 150 2.46 -31.48 16.45
C LYS A 150 2.24 -30.17 15.68
N LEU A 151 3.22 -29.68 14.93
CA LEU A 151 3.05 -28.47 14.12
C LEU A 151 1.90 -28.60 13.11
N LEU A 152 1.76 -29.76 12.45
CA LEU A 152 0.69 -29.99 11.48
C LEU A 152 -0.72 -29.98 12.11
N THR A 153 -0.85 -30.49 13.33
CA THR A 153 -2.15 -30.64 14.00
C THR A 153 -2.61 -29.40 14.78
N LEU A 154 -1.69 -28.52 15.17
CA LEU A 154 -2.02 -27.36 16.00
C LEU A 154 -2.92 -26.33 15.30
N LYS A 155 -2.83 -26.21 13.97
CA LYS A 155 -3.65 -25.27 13.20
C LYS A 155 -5.14 -25.55 13.37
N GLU A 156 -5.54 -26.80 13.18
CA GLU A 156 -6.94 -27.21 13.37
C GLU A 156 -7.31 -27.20 14.85
N ARG A 157 -6.44 -27.76 15.72
CA ARG A 157 -6.72 -27.88 17.15
C ARG A 157 -6.90 -26.53 17.86
N HIS A 158 -6.20 -25.49 17.45
CA HIS A 158 -6.19 -24.20 18.17
C HIS A 158 -6.70 -23.02 17.33
N GLY A 159 -7.00 -23.26 16.05
CA GLY A 159 -7.41 -22.24 15.11
C GLY A 159 -6.22 -21.61 14.39
N ALA A 160 -6.51 -21.09 13.19
CA ALA A 160 -5.51 -20.51 12.31
C ALA A 160 -4.78 -19.31 12.94
N ASP A 161 -5.48 -18.47 13.70
CA ASP A 161 -4.88 -17.27 14.31
C ASP A 161 -3.89 -17.60 15.41
N TRP A 162 -4.22 -18.57 16.27
CA TRP A 162 -3.28 -19.04 17.29
C TRP A 162 -2.05 -19.67 16.65
N TYR A 163 -2.25 -20.44 15.57
CA TYR A 163 -1.15 -21.10 14.85
C TYR A 163 -0.20 -20.09 14.21
N LYS A 164 -0.72 -19.07 13.54
CA LYS A 164 0.06 -17.97 12.96
C LYS A 164 0.96 -17.29 14.01
N LYS A 165 0.44 -17.10 15.23
CA LYS A 165 1.17 -16.39 16.32
C LYS A 165 2.19 -17.25 17.05
N SER A 166 2.00 -18.57 17.13
CA SER A 166 2.76 -19.44 18.04
C SER A 166 3.68 -20.45 17.35
N SER A 167 3.34 -20.85 16.13
CA SER A 167 3.90 -22.05 15.49
C SER A 167 4.34 -21.82 14.05
N LEU A 168 3.75 -20.85 13.34
CA LEU A 168 4.15 -20.50 11.99
C LEU A 168 5.57 -19.90 12.00
N ALA A 169 6.42 -20.39 11.11
CA ALA A 169 7.77 -19.86 10.96
C ALA A 169 7.72 -18.41 10.48
N TYR A 170 8.51 -17.54 11.12
CA TYR A 170 8.66 -16.15 10.71
C TYR A 170 9.61 -16.05 9.51
N VAL A 171 9.44 -15.01 8.70
CA VAL A 171 10.42 -14.65 7.66
C VAL A 171 11.51 -13.82 8.32
N PRO A 172 12.78 -14.30 8.41
CA PRO A 172 13.85 -13.52 9.00
C PRO A 172 14.17 -12.32 8.12
N SER A 173 14.08 -11.11 8.68
CA SER A 173 14.48 -9.86 8.02
C SER A 173 15.70 -9.26 8.71
N GLN A 174 16.59 -8.67 7.92
CA GLN A 174 17.67 -7.86 8.45
C GLN A 174 17.13 -6.50 8.90
N LYS A 175 17.79 -5.89 9.90
CA LYS A 175 17.47 -4.53 10.32
C LYS A 175 17.85 -3.54 9.21
N LEU A 176 17.02 -2.52 9.04
CA LEU A 176 17.31 -1.43 8.11
C LEU A 176 18.50 -0.60 8.62
N GLN A 177 19.38 -0.21 7.71
CA GLN A 177 20.60 0.54 8.02
C GLN A 177 20.46 2.05 7.75
N PHE A 178 19.59 2.43 6.82
CA PHE A 178 19.48 3.79 6.31
C PHE A 178 18.09 4.35 6.56
N ALA A 179 18.04 5.59 7.05
CA ALA A 179 16.81 6.39 7.08
C ALA A 179 16.28 6.64 5.66
N HIS A 180 15.03 7.07 5.55
CA HIS A 180 14.26 7.24 4.31
C HIS A 180 13.89 5.94 3.56
N SER A 181 14.38 4.79 4.01
CA SER A 181 14.15 3.51 3.32
C SER A 181 12.73 2.98 3.53
N LEU A 182 12.19 3.11 4.75
CA LEU A 182 10.85 2.61 5.09
C LEU A 182 10.22 3.51 6.15
N TYR A 183 9.05 4.02 5.82
CA TYR A 183 8.18 4.76 6.71
C TYR A 183 7.00 3.88 7.11
N CYS A 184 6.54 4.03 8.33
CA CYS A 184 5.33 3.39 8.79
C CYS A 184 4.39 4.37 9.47
N ALA A 185 3.09 4.10 9.35
CA ALA A 185 2.06 4.85 10.05
C ALA A 185 1.21 3.96 10.94
N ASP A 186 0.88 4.47 12.12
CA ASP A 186 -0.05 3.86 13.06
C ASP A 186 -0.70 4.95 13.93
N GLY A 187 -1.92 4.69 14.37
CA GLY A 187 -2.71 5.62 15.16
C GLY A 187 -3.20 5.03 16.47
N SER A 188 -3.06 5.80 17.55
CA SER A 188 -3.50 5.34 18.86
C SER A 188 -3.71 6.46 19.86
N GLY A 189 -4.45 6.16 20.92
CA GLY A 189 -4.54 7.01 22.09
C GLY A 189 -3.23 7.03 22.88
N THR A 190 -2.78 8.22 23.27
CA THR A 190 -1.51 8.45 23.99
C THR A 190 -1.74 9.00 25.39
N ILE A 191 -1.46 10.28 25.63
CA ILE A 191 -1.69 11.00 26.88
C ILE A 191 -3.18 11.36 27.03
N ASN A 192 -3.61 11.67 28.26
CA ASN A 192 -4.98 12.10 28.53
C ASN A 192 -5.07 13.62 28.69
N TYR A 193 -6.24 14.15 28.33
CA TYR A 193 -6.65 15.53 28.57
C TYR A 193 -8.01 15.56 29.29
N ARG A 194 -8.28 16.65 30.01
CA ARG A 194 -9.58 16.87 30.68
C ARG A 194 -10.64 17.31 29.66
N TYR A 195 -11.83 16.75 29.77
CA TYR A 195 -12.97 17.13 28.94
C TYR A 195 -14.28 17.06 29.73
N TYR A 196 -15.27 17.81 29.27
CA TYR A 196 -16.64 17.74 29.78
C TYR A 196 -17.45 16.81 28.90
N ASN A 197 -18.08 15.81 29.51
CA ASN A 197 -18.99 14.93 28.77
C ASN A 197 -20.32 15.65 28.45
N LYS A 198 -21.20 14.99 27.68
CA LYS A 198 -22.53 15.53 27.33
C LYS A 198 -23.42 15.87 28.53
N LYS A 199 -23.11 15.34 29.72
CA LYS A 199 -23.82 15.56 30.98
C LYS A 199 -23.19 16.67 31.83
N GLY A 200 -22.14 17.33 31.36
CA GLY A 200 -21.41 18.38 32.10
C GLY A 200 -20.45 17.84 33.17
N GLU A 201 -20.21 16.53 33.23
CA GLU A 201 -19.27 15.94 34.18
C GLU A 201 -17.84 16.02 33.62
N LYS A 202 -16.88 16.39 34.48
CA LYS A 202 -15.46 16.30 34.16
C LYS A 202 -15.04 14.83 34.03
N LYS A 203 -14.40 14.51 32.92
CA LYS A 203 -13.84 13.19 32.60
C LYS A 203 -12.49 13.38 31.91
N THR A 204 -11.75 12.29 31.75
CA THR A 204 -10.50 12.27 30.99
C THR A 204 -10.71 11.58 29.65
N ARG A 205 -10.00 12.02 28.62
CA ARG A 205 -9.98 11.34 27.32
C ARG A 205 -8.57 11.25 26.77
N LYS A 206 -8.27 10.17 26.06
CA LYS A 206 -6.99 9.99 25.36
C LYS A 206 -6.92 10.94 24.16
N LEU A 207 -5.80 11.64 24.03
CA LEU A 207 -5.41 12.33 22.81
C LEU A 207 -5.07 11.25 21.78
N TYR A 208 -5.88 11.17 20.74
CA TYR A 208 -5.68 10.20 19.66
C TYR A 208 -4.79 10.83 18.59
N VAL A 209 -3.68 10.17 18.29
CA VAL A 209 -2.66 10.68 17.37
C VAL A 209 -2.37 9.67 16.28
N LEU A 210 -2.08 10.16 15.09
CA LEU A 210 -1.51 9.39 14.00
C LEU A 210 -0.03 9.77 13.87
N LEU A 211 0.85 8.78 13.86
CA LEU A 211 2.29 8.97 13.79
C LEU A 211 2.84 8.41 12.49
N ILE A 212 3.71 9.18 11.82
CA ILE A 212 4.56 8.73 10.73
C ILE A 212 5.98 8.58 11.28
N THR A 213 6.51 7.37 11.25
CA THR A 213 7.84 7.05 11.80
C THR A 213 8.74 6.50 10.71
N ASP A 214 9.97 6.99 10.64
CA ASP A 214 11.02 6.33 9.85
C ASP A 214 11.54 5.11 10.63
N VAL A 215 11.44 3.92 10.03
CA VAL A 215 11.65 2.66 10.74
C VAL A 215 13.12 2.42 11.10
N ALA A 216 14.05 2.89 10.27
CA ALA A 216 15.49 2.67 10.49
C ALA A 216 16.04 3.56 11.62
N SER A 217 15.63 4.84 11.64
CA SER A 217 16.04 5.81 12.66
C SER A 217 15.17 5.78 13.91
N SER A 218 13.96 5.22 13.85
CA SER A 218 12.91 5.36 14.87
C SER A 218 12.48 6.82 15.11
N LYS A 219 12.80 7.73 14.20
CA LYS A 219 12.40 9.14 14.29
C LYS A 219 10.93 9.27 13.92
N ILE A 220 10.17 9.94 14.78
CA ILE A 220 8.83 10.40 14.41
C ILE A 220 9.02 11.62 13.51
N VAL A 221 8.73 11.45 12.22
CA VAL A 221 8.96 12.47 11.19
C VAL A 221 7.72 13.32 10.93
N GLY A 222 6.53 12.81 11.24
CA GLY A 222 5.29 13.55 11.08
C GLY A 222 4.21 13.02 12.00
N TRP A 223 3.28 13.87 12.39
CA TRP A 223 2.16 13.46 13.24
C TRP A 223 0.96 14.39 13.10
N SER A 224 -0.20 13.91 13.52
CA SER A 224 -1.42 14.69 13.62
C SER A 224 -2.30 14.18 14.75
N VAL A 225 -3.20 15.04 15.22
CA VAL A 225 -4.16 14.74 16.30
C VAL A 225 -5.58 14.68 15.73
N ALA A 226 -6.39 13.78 16.27
CA ALA A 226 -7.82 13.74 15.98
C ALA A 226 -8.53 14.91 16.65
N ASP A 227 -9.61 15.39 16.04
CA ASP A 227 -10.40 16.49 16.58
C ASP A 227 -10.85 16.25 18.03
N LYS A 228 -11.08 17.34 18.76
CA LYS A 228 -11.47 17.30 20.17
C LYS A 228 -12.67 16.37 20.37
N GLY A 229 -12.45 15.30 21.12
CA GLY A 229 -13.50 14.34 21.38
C GLY A 229 -13.74 13.33 20.25
N GLN A 230 -12.75 13.11 19.38
CA GLN A 230 -12.74 12.01 18.42
C GLN A 230 -11.63 11.00 18.73
N SER A 231 -11.70 9.82 18.12
CA SER A 231 -10.70 8.76 18.23
C SER A 231 -10.59 7.95 16.94
N THR A 232 -10.95 8.58 15.82
CA THR A 232 -10.98 7.98 14.50
C THR A 232 -9.88 8.60 13.66
N GLU A 233 -9.09 7.75 13.01
CA GLU A 233 -8.17 8.20 11.97
C GLU A 233 -8.97 8.70 10.76
N THR A 234 -8.59 9.86 10.23
CA THR A 234 -9.21 10.45 9.04
C THR A 234 -8.17 10.74 7.97
N PHE A 235 -8.62 10.91 6.72
CA PHE A 235 -7.75 11.35 5.64
C PHE A 235 -7.04 12.68 5.96
N GLN A 236 -7.72 13.63 6.62
CA GLN A 236 -7.11 14.93 6.98
C GLN A 236 -5.96 14.76 8.00
N MET A 237 -6.07 13.78 8.90
CA MET A 237 -4.97 13.46 9.81
C MET A 237 -3.77 12.89 9.05
N LEU A 238 -4.01 12.00 8.09
CA LEU A 238 -2.96 11.44 7.24
C LEU A 238 -2.28 12.55 6.40
N ASP A 239 -3.06 13.38 5.71
CA ASP A 239 -2.55 14.49 4.88
C ASP A 239 -1.63 15.42 5.69
N LYS A 240 -2.09 15.90 6.86
CA LYS A 240 -1.28 16.76 7.75
C LYS A 240 0.01 16.07 8.20
N ALA A 241 -0.08 14.80 8.61
CA ALA A 241 1.08 14.09 9.12
C ALA A 241 2.10 13.78 8.01
N ILE A 242 1.64 13.49 6.79
CA ILE A 242 2.51 13.28 5.62
C ILE A 242 3.19 14.59 5.21
N LYS A 243 2.48 15.72 5.17
CA LYS A 243 3.09 17.03 4.89
C LYS A 243 4.19 17.38 5.89
N MET A 244 3.92 17.18 7.18
CA MET A 244 4.94 17.34 8.24
C MET A 244 6.11 16.38 8.06
N ALA A 245 5.86 15.14 7.64
CA ALA A 245 6.91 14.16 7.34
C ALA A 245 7.78 14.58 6.16
N MET A 246 7.19 15.15 5.10
CA MET A 246 7.92 15.67 3.95
C MET A 246 8.81 16.85 4.33
N GLU A 247 8.28 17.80 5.10
CA GLU A 247 9.03 18.95 5.64
C GLU A 247 10.20 18.49 6.50
N THR A 248 9.95 17.60 7.47
CA THR A 248 10.98 17.05 8.36
C THR A 248 12.03 16.23 7.61
N SER A 249 11.65 15.63 6.49
CA SER A 249 12.53 14.90 5.58
C SER A 249 13.32 15.82 4.63
N ASN A 250 13.16 17.14 4.76
CA ASN A 250 13.73 18.16 3.88
C ASN A 250 13.41 17.89 2.40
N TYR A 251 12.18 17.44 2.13
CA TYR A 251 11.66 17.09 0.81
C TYR A 251 12.58 16.15 0.02
N GLN A 252 13.25 15.21 0.69
CA GLN A 252 14.02 14.15 0.05
C GLN A 252 13.12 12.95 -0.30
N THR A 253 13.60 12.07 -1.18
CA THR A 253 12.92 10.83 -1.57
C THR A 253 12.46 10.05 -0.35
N MET A 254 11.20 9.60 -0.40
CA MET A 254 10.61 8.70 0.58
C MET A 254 10.33 7.35 -0.12
N PHE A 255 11.11 6.31 0.17
CA PHE A 255 11.11 5.10 -0.67
C PHE A 255 9.86 4.24 -0.50
N GLU A 256 9.62 3.75 0.72
CA GLU A 256 8.56 2.79 0.97
C GLU A 256 7.71 3.23 2.16
N PHE A 257 6.41 3.02 2.04
CA PHE A 257 5.44 3.24 3.11
C PHE A 257 4.70 1.95 3.43
N VAL A 258 4.59 1.65 4.73
CA VAL A 258 3.81 0.53 5.23
C VAL A 258 2.78 0.99 6.27
N SER A 259 1.54 0.56 6.10
CA SER A 259 0.47 0.78 7.07
C SER A 259 -0.37 -0.49 7.23
N ASP A 260 -1.17 -0.52 8.30
CA ASP A 260 -2.18 -1.56 8.47
C ASP A 260 -3.36 -1.34 7.50
N ASN A 261 -4.21 -2.35 7.33
CA ASN A 261 -5.43 -2.30 6.51
C ASN A 261 -6.56 -1.45 7.13
N HIS A 262 -6.23 -0.48 7.97
CA HIS A 262 -7.21 0.39 8.60
C HIS A 262 -7.84 1.35 7.58
N SER A 263 -9.10 1.75 7.81
CA SER A 263 -9.92 2.47 6.84
C SER A 263 -9.28 3.76 6.34
N ALA A 264 -8.52 4.44 7.21
CA ALA A 264 -7.81 5.67 6.90
C ALA A 264 -6.72 5.54 5.81
N TYR A 265 -6.19 4.34 5.58
CA TYR A 265 -5.17 4.07 4.55
C TYR A 265 -5.74 3.40 3.30
N THR A 266 -7.02 3.00 3.33
CA THR A 266 -7.63 2.21 2.26
C THR A 266 -8.50 3.01 1.28
N SER A 267 -8.86 4.27 1.60
CA SER A 267 -9.65 5.13 0.70
C SER A 267 -8.87 5.47 -0.58
N SER A 268 -9.59 5.84 -1.64
CA SER A 268 -9.01 6.29 -2.91
C SER A 268 -8.05 7.45 -2.70
N GLU A 269 -8.48 8.45 -1.94
CA GLU A 269 -7.74 9.69 -1.72
C GLU A 269 -6.46 9.43 -0.93
N SER A 270 -6.51 8.56 0.09
CA SER A 270 -5.32 8.16 0.85
C SER A 270 -4.32 7.40 -0.04
N LYS A 271 -4.80 6.51 -0.91
CA LYS A 271 -3.92 5.78 -1.83
C LYS A 271 -3.27 6.71 -2.84
N ASP A 272 -4.02 7.65 -3.40
CA ASP A 272 -3.49 8.61 -4.38
C ASP A 272 -2.43 9.50 -3.73
N LEU A 273 -2.70 10.02 -2.52
CA LEU A 273 -1.73 10.78 -1.73
C LEU A 273 -0.45 9.97 -1.45
N LEU A 274 -0.59 8.74 -0.95
CA LEU A 274 0.56 7.91 -0.60
C LEU A 274 1.38 7.51 -1.84
N ASN A 275 0.75 7.15 -2.95
CA ASN A 275 1.47 6.80 -4.18
C ASN A 275 2.10 8.03 -4.87
N MET A 276 1.64 9.24 -4.55
CA MET A 276 2.27 10.47 -5.01
C MET A 276 3.55 10.79 -4.23
N VAL A 277 3.59 10.48 -2.93
CA VAL A 277 4.71 10.82 -2.04
C VAL A 277 5.76 9.70 -1.97
N PHE A 278 5.33 8.44 -2.00
CA PHE A 278 6.19 7.28 -1.81
C PHE A 278 6.36 6.46 -3.09
N ASN A 279 7.57 5.98 -3.36
CA ASN A 279 7.84 5.13 -4.53
C ASN A 279 7.10 3.79 -4.45
N LYS A 280 6.84 3.30 -3.23
CA LYS A 280 6.12 2.05 -3.00
C LYS A 280 5.25 2.13 -1.75
N VAL A 281 3.97 1.81 -1.91
CA VAL A 281 3.01 1.71 -0.80
C VAL A 281 2.60 0.26 -0.64
N ARG A 282 2.65 -0.26 0.59
CA ARG A 282 2.18 -1.62 0.89
C ARG A 282 1.37 -1.68 2.17
N ASN A 283 0.43 -2.60 2.18
CA ASN A 283 -0.40 -2.89 3.33
C ASN A 283 0.05 -4.20 3.98
N ILE A 284 -0.06 -4.28 5.30
CA ILE A 284 0.26 -5.50 6.03
C ILE A 284 -0.89 -6.49 5.89
N GLN A 285 -0.57 -7.74 5.54
CA GLN A 285 -1.59 -8.79 5.42
C GLN A 285 -2.17 -9.15 6.79
N ALA A 286 -3.50 -9.22 6.87
CA ALA A 286 -4.21 -9.57 8.09
C ALA A 286 -3.71 -10.91 8.69
N GLY A 287 -3.34 -10.89 9.97
CA GLY A 287 -2.84 -12.05 10.71
C GLY A 287 -1.33 -12.27 10.65
N ASN A 288 -0.56 -11.40 9.99
CA ASN A 288 0.91 -11.40 10.05
C ASN A 288 1.45 -10.26 10.94
N SER A 289 0.80 -10.05 12.09
CA SER A 289 1.07 -8.91 12.99
C SER A 289 2.50 -8.86 13.53
N GLN A 290 3.19 -10.00 13.60
CA GLN A 290 4.59 -10.07 14.06
C GLN A 290 5.57 -9.32 13.15
N ALA A 291 5.20 -9.07 11.89
CA ALA A 291 6.02 -8.36 10.91
C ALA A 291 5.66 -6.87 10.80
N ASN A 292 4.80 -6.32 11.68
CA ASN A 292 4.38 -4.92 11.63
C ASN A 292 5.43 -4.01 12.31
N PRO A 293 6.24 -3.24 11.56
CA PRO A 293 7.17 -2.30 12.17
C PRO A 293 6.44 -1.17 12.91
N ALA A 294 5.24 -0.78 12.47
CA ALA A 294 4.49 0.31 13.06
C ALA A 294 4.07 0.00 14.50
N GLU A 295 3.53 -1.20 14.73
CA GLU A 295 3.14 -1.66 16.08
C GLU A 295 4.34 -1.65 17.05
N LEU A 296 5.52 -2.09 16.58
CA LEU A 296 6.74 -2.07 17.40
C LEU A 296 7.18 -0.64 17.74
N GLN A 297 7.25 0.26 16.75
CA GLN A 297 7.64 1.65 16.96
C GLN A 297 6.67 2.36 17.91
N PHE A 298 5.36 2.20 17.69
CA PHE A 298 4.34 2.81 18.55
C PHE A 298 4.37 2.26 19.97
N LYS A 299 4.59 0.95 20.14
CA LYS A 299 4.74 0.32 21.47
C LYS A 299 5.93 0.89 22.23
N LEU A 300 7.09 1.05 21.56
CA LEU A 300 8.29 1.64 22.18
C LEU A 300 8.03 3.10 22.57
N PHE A 301 7.39 3.87 21.69
CA PHE A 301 6.99 5.24 21.97
C PHE A 301 6.05 5.34 23.18
N LYS A 302 4.95 4.56 23.23
CA LYS A 302 4.02 4.53 24.37
C LYS A 302 4.69 4.17 25.68
N ASN A 303 5.65 3.26 25.67
CA ASN A 303 6.39 2.91 26.88
C ASN A 303 7.17 4.10 27.44
N SER A 304 7.64 5.02 26.60
CA SER A 304 8.31 6.25 27.06
C SER A 304 7.36 7.23 27.77
N LEU A 305 6.04 7.10 27.56
CA LEU A 305 5.03 7.98 28.14
C LEU A 305 4.62 7.59 29.57
N ARG A 306 4.99 6.38 30.04
CA ARG A 306 4.55 5.85 31.34
C ARG A 306 4.94 6.72 32.54
N GLY A 307 5.97 7.56 32.40
CA GLY A 307 6.40 8.48 33.46
C GLY A 307 5.62 9.78 33.55
N LEU A 308 4.65 10.01 32.64
CA LEU A 308 3.85 11.25 32.62
C LEU A 308 2.62 11.09 33.52
N SER A 309 2.32 12.12 34.33
CA SER A 309 1.19 12.13 35.26
C SER A 309 -0.18 11.96 34.57
N ASN A 310 -0.30 12.46 33.35
CA ASN A 310 -1.51 12.36 32.53
C ASN A 310 -1.51 11.15 31.57
N PHE A 311 -0.55 10.22 31.67
CA PHE A 311 -0.65 8.95 30.97
C PHE A 311 -1.58 8.03 31.76
N GLY A 312 -2.67 7.54 31.15
CA GLY A 312 -3.68 6.74 31.87
C GLY A 312 -3.62 5.24 31.63
N SER A 313 -3.34 4.80 30.40
CA SER A 313 -3.20 3.38 30.07
C SER A 313 -2.68 3.13 28.66
N THR A 314 -2.04 1.98 28.46
CA THR A 314 -1.40 1.60 27.19
C THR A 314 -2.38 1.25 26.06
N SER A 315 -3.57 0.74 26.36
CA SER A 315 -4.66 0.46 25.41
C SER A 315 -6.03 0.48 26.09
N TRP A 316 -7.10 0.19 25.36
CA TRP A 316 -8.44 -0.05 25.91
C TRP A 316 -8.51 -1.45 26.54
N GLY A 317 -9.05 -1.57 27.76
CA GLY A 317 -9.25 -2.88 28.42
C GLY A 317 -7.98 -3.60 28.87
N VAL A 318 -6.89 -2.86 29.13
CA VAL A 318 -5.62 -3.44 29.59
C VAL A 318 -5.70 -3.95 31.03
N SER A 319 -4.88 -4.96 31.35
CA SER A 319 -4.70 -5.48 32.71
C SER A 319 -4.17 -4.40 33.67
N ILE A 320 -4.26 -4.66 34.97
CA ILE A 320 -3.86 -3.72 36.04
C ILE A 320 -2.45 -3.16 35.80
N GLU A 321 -1.51 -3.98 35.34
CA GLU A 321 -0.12 -3.57 35.02
C GLU A 321 0.00 -2.51 33.92
N GLY A 322 -1.03 -2.35 33.08
CA GLY A 322 -1.08 -1.39 31.98
C GLY A 322 -1.87 -0.12 32.29
N GLN A 323 -2.36 0.03 33.53
CA GLN A 323 -3.18 1.15 33.97
C GLN A 323 -2.43 2.00 35.00
N SER A 324 -2.70 3.31 34.98
CA SER A 324 -2.24 4.21 36.03
C SER A 324 -3.04 4.00 37.30
N ASN A 325 -2.40 4.22 38.44
CA ASN A 325 -3.05 4.06 39.74
C ASN A 325 -4.19 5.09 39.89
N PRO A 326 -5.46 4.65 40.01
CA PRO A 326 -6.60 5.56 40.08
C PRO A 326 -6.60 6.46 41.31
N ASP A 327 -5.97 6.05 42.42
CA ASP A 327 -5.96 6.81 43.68
C ASP A 327 -5.15 8.11 43.59
N TYR A 328 -4.24 8.21 42.61
CA TYR A 328 -3.39 9.38 42.37
C TYR A 328 -3.82 10.21 41.16
N ILE A 329 -5.01 9.97 40.60
CA ILE A 329 -5.52 10.72 39.43
C ILE A 329 -6.33 11.93 39.91
N ASN A 330 -5.77 13.12 39.73
CA ASN A 330 -6.50 14.38 39.85
C ASN A 330 -6.87 14.92 38.46
N ILE A 331 -8.14 14.81 38.06
CA ILE A 331 -8.62 15.24 36.73
C ILE A 331 -8.42 16.75 36.49
N ASP A 332 -8.42 17.56 37.55
CA ASP A 332 -8.28 19.01 37.43
C ASP A 332 -6.88 19.45 37.02
N GLU A 333 -5.87 18.63 37.32
CA GLU A 333 -4.47 18.83 36.93
C GLU A 333 -4.17 18.37 35.49
N PHE A 334 -5.12 17.70 34.84
CA PHE A 334 -4.91 17.23 33.47
C PHE A 334 -4.97 18.43 32.50
N PRO A 335 -4.16 18.42 31.43
CA PRO A 335 -4.17 19.48 30.45
C PRO A 335 -5.52 19.56 29.74
N THR A 336 -5.88 20.74 29.26
CA THR A 336 -6.91 20.93 28.22
C THR A 336 -6.50 20.23 26.92
N TYR A 337 -7.42 20.16 25.96
CA TYR A 337 -7.12 19.54 24.67
C TYR A 337 -5.98 20.29 23.95
N GLU A 338 -6.01 21.61 24.00
CA GLU A 338 -5.03 22.50 23.37
C GLU A 338 -3.66 22.40 24.06
N GLU A 339 -3.63 22.37 25.39
CA GLU A 339 -2.40 22.13 26.18
C GLU A 339 -1.83 20.72 25.94
N ALA A 340 -2.69 19.71 25.78
CA ALA A 340 -2.24 18.35 25.49
C ALA A 340 -1.58 18.24 24.11
N ILE A 341 -2.03 19.02 23.11
CA ILE A 341 -1.37 19.10 21.80
C ILE A 341 0.04 19.69 21.94
N MET A 342 0.18 20.78 22.71
CA MET A 342 1.49 21.39 22.96
C MET A 342 2.42 20.42 23.71
N GLN A 343 1.92 19.78 24.76
CA GLN A 343 2.67 18.74 25.48
C GLN A 343 3.08 17.58 24.55
N PHE A 344 2.21 17.20 23.61
CA PHE A 344 2.52 16.14 22.64
C PHE A 344 3.65 16.53 21.69
N TYR A 345 3.70 17.79 21.26
CA TYR A 345 4.83 18.31 20.47
C TYR A 345 6.16 18.14 21.24
N ASP A 346 6.21 18.54 22.51
CA ASP A 346 7.41 18.39 23.35
C ASP A 346 7.80 16.93 23.56
N ILE A 347 6.80 16.04 23.72
CA ILE A 347 7.01 14.60 23.83
C ILE A 347 7.68 14.05 22.57
N VAL A 348 7.24 14.48 21.38
CA VAL A 348 7.83 14.05 20.10
C VAL A 348 9.26 14.57 19.95
N GLN A 349 9.52 15.83 20.30
CA GLN A 349 10.88 16.38 20.30
C GLN A 349 11.80 15.61 21.24
N ARG A 350 11.38 15.43 22.50
CA ARG A 350 12.10 14.65 23.50
C ARG A 350 12.36 13.23 22.99
N TRP A 351 11.37 12.57 22.39
CA TRP A 351 11.55 11.23 21.83
C TRP A 351 12.67 11.19 20.78
N ASN A 352 12.66 12.16 19.86
CA ASN A 352 13.59 12.26 18.74
C ASN A 352 15.01 12.66 19.17
N GLU A 353 15.17 13.35 20.30
CA GLU A 353 16.47 13.79 20.85
C GLU A 353 17.06 12.79 21.86
N THR A 354 16.23 11.98 22.51
CA THR A 354 16.69 11.06 23.56
C THR A 354 17.58 9.96 22.98
N LYS A 355 18.85 9.93 23.42
CA LYS A 355 19.81 8.88 23.08
C LYS A 355 19.38 7.51 23.57
N ARG A 356 19.63 6.48 22.76
CA ARG A 356 19.34 5.08 23.08
C ARG A 356 20.58 4.39 23.64
N ALA A 357 20.49 3.09 23.90
CA ALA A 357 21.58 2.29 24.48
C ALA A 357 22.88 2.32 23.66
N ASP A 358 22.80 2.64 22.38
CA ASP A 358 23.95 2.82 21.48
C ASP A 358 24.42 4.28 21.37
N ASN A 359 24.00 5.15 22.29
CA ASN A 359 24.34 6.58 22.35
C ASN A 359 23.94 7.42 21.12
N LEU A 360 23.09 6.88 20.25
CA LEU A 360 22.51 7.60 19.13
C LEU A 360 21.03 7.90 19.40
N SER A 361 20.65 9.13 19.14
CA SER A 361 19.26 9.60 19.10
C SER A 361 18.61 9.29 17.75
N PRO A 362 17.27 9.21 17.69
CA PRO A 362 16.57 9.11 16.41
C PRO A 362 16.94 10.22 15.42
N ASN A 363 17.17 11.45 15.88
CA ASN A 363 17.66 12.54 15.03
C ASN A 363 19.03 12.24 14.41
N GLU A 364 20.01 11.83 15.22
CA GLU A 364 21.36 11.48 14.73
C GLU A 364 21.31 10.32 13.70
N ARG A 365 20.43 9.34 13.91
CA ARG A 365 20.25 8.23 12.95
C ARG A 365 19.56 8.66 11.65
N PHE A 366 18.66 9.65 11.73
CA PHE A 366 17.92 10.14 10.58
C PHE A 366 18.82 10.87 9.58
N GLU A 367 19.91 11.47 10.04
CA GLU A 367 20.93 12.06 9.17
C GLU A 367 21.67 11.03 8.31
N HIS A 368 21.70 9.76 8.72
CA HIS A 368 22.25 8.65 7.94
C HIS A 368 21.23 8.16 6.90
N LYS A 369 20.97 9.01 5.91
CA LYS A 369 20.00 8.78 4.83
C LYS A 369 20.45 7.69 3.86
N ASN A 370 19.48 7.11 3.17
CA ASN A 370 19.76 6.18 2.09
C ASN A 370 20.60 6.89 1.00
N PRO A 371 21.71 6.30 0.53
CA PRO A 371 22.55 6.93 -0.50
C PRO A 371 21.85 7.24 -1.82
N LYS A 372 20.68 6.63 -2.06
CA LYS A 372 19.84 6.84 -3.25
C LYS A 372 18.81 7.96 -3.07
N CYS A 373 18.78 8.64 -1.91
CA CYS A 373 17.88 9.76 -1.71
C CYS A 373 18.24 10.93 -2.65
N GLU A 374 17.22 11.44 -3.32
CA GLU A 374 17.27 12.61 -4.18
C GLU A 374 16.26 13.66 -3.70
N ALA A 375 16.36 14.89 -4.18
CA ALA A 375 15.33 15.88 -3.93
C ALA A 375 14.01 15.46 -4.60
N MET A 376 12.90 15.58 -3.89
CA MET A 376 11.57 15.30 -4.41
C MET A 376 11.22 16.27 -5.54
N ASP A 377 10.43 15.80 -6.51
CA ASP A 377 9.95 16.63 -7.61
C ASP A 377 9.15 17.83 -7.06
N LYS A 378 9.55 19.04 -7.46
CA LYS A 378 8.90 20.30 -7.06
C LYS A 378 7.40 20.30 -7.37
N ARG A 379 6.96 19.59 -8.40
CA ARG A 379 5.54 19.46 -8.76
C ARG A 379 4.75 18.69 -7.70
N VAL A 380 5.33 17.63 -7.14
CA VAL A 380 4.70 16.88 -6.04
C VAL A 380 4.57 17.76 -4.79
N ILE A 381 5.64 18.50 -4.47
CA ILE A 381 5.66 19.44 -3.34
C ILE A 381 4.57 20.51 -3.53
N ARG A 382 4.49 21.11 -4.73
CA ARG A 382 3.47 22.11 -5.07
C ARG A 382 2.07 21.51 -5.00
N TYR A 383 1.84 20.34 -5.61
CA TYR A 383 0.55 19.66 -5.58
C TYR A 383 -0.02 19.51 -4.18
N LEU A 384 0.82 19.19 -3.21
CA LEU A 384 0.37 18.94 -1.84
C LEU A 384 0.17 20.23 -1.04
N ASN A 385 1.02 21.25 -1.24
CA ASN A 385 1.04 22.44 -0.40
C ASN A 385 0.31 23.65 -1.00
N ALA A 386 0.03 23.64 -2.30
CA ALA A 386 -0.47 24.78 -3.04
C ALA A 386 -2.00 24.82 -3.14
N ASN A 387 -2.53 25.90 -3.72
CA ASN A 387 -3.98 26.08 -3.89
C ASN A 387 -4.47 25.33 -5.12
N HIS A 388 -5.68 24.76 -5.02
CA HIS A 388 -6.32 24.02 -6.11
C HIS A 388 -7.52 24.81 -6.63
N THR A 389 -7.52 25.11 -7.91
CA THR A 389 -8.60 25.86 -8.58
C THR A 389 -8.93 25.25 -9.93
N LYS A 390 -10.06 25.62 -10.52
CA LYS A 390 -10.47 25.21 -11.86
C LYS A 390 -10.72 26.45 -12.70
N VAL A 391 -10.12 26.52 -13.89
CA VAL A 391 -10.25 27.68 -14.78
C VAL A 391 -10.37 27.26 -16.25
N ASN A 392 -10.84 28.18 -17.09
CA ASN A 392 -10.84 28.03 -18.54
C ASN A 392 -9.86 29.02 -19.20
N PRO A 393 -8.67 28.58 -19.64
CA PRO A 393 -7.65 29.40 -20.30
C PRO A 393 -8.05 30.00 -21.64
N ALA A 394 -9.06 29.47 -22.34
CA ALA A 394 -9.42 29.92 -23.70
C ALA A 394 -9.70 31.43 -23.76
N TYR A 395 -10.25 31.99 -22.68
CA TYR A 395 -10.61 33.42 -22.60
C TYR A 395 -9.54 34.28 -21.89
N MET A 396 -8.43 33.67 -21.46
CA MET A 396 -7.41 34.31 -20.64
C MET A 396 -6.19 34.80 -21.45
N ARG A 397 -6.26 34.74 -22.79
CA ARG A 397 -5.32 35.38 -23.73
C ARG A 397 -3.85 35.06 -23.47
N GLY A 398 -3.53 33.78 -23.23
CA GLY A 398 -2.15 33.34 -23.00
C GLY A 398 -1.70 33.32 -21.54
N PHE A 399 -2.60 33.62 -20.61
CA PHE A 399 -2.34 33.60 -19.17
C PHE A 399 -3.30 32.68 -18.41
N ILE A 400 -2.96 32.38 -17.17
CA ILE A 400 -3.79 31.70 -16.20
C ILE A 400 -4.00 32.66 -15.03
N LYS A 401 -5.23 33.14 -14.88
CA LYS A 401 -5.60 34.07 -13.81
C LYS A 401 -6.26 33.31 -12.68
N VAL A 402 -5.72 33.44 -11.48
CA VAL A 402 -6.28 32.86 -10.24
C VAL A 402 -6.27 33.91 -9.13
N THR A 403 -7.18 33.76 -8.16
CA THR A 403 -7.35 34.72 -7.07
C THR A 403 -7.30 34.02 -5.72
N LYS A 404 -6.64 34.64 -4.74
CA LYS A 404 -6.61 34.20 -3.34
C LYS A 404 -7.23 35.27 -2.46
N SER A 405 -8.19 34.87 -1.63
CA SER A 405 -8.75 35.74 -0.59
C SER A 405 -7.75 35.85 0.57
N LEU A 406 -7.45 37.07 0.99
CA LEU A 406 -6.53 37.40 2.09
C LEU A 406 -7.29 37.69 3.41
N GLY A 407 -8.59 37.41 3.46
CA GLY A 407 -9.46 37.67 4.62
C GLY A 407 -10.17 39.02 4.52
N GLY A 408 -11.50 39.00 4.74
CA GLY A 408 -12.40 40.13 4.52
C GLY A 408 -13.06 40.11 3.13
N TYR A 409 -14.29 40.62 3.01
CA TYR A 409 -15.13 40.48 1.81
C TYR A 409 -14.55 41.12 0.52
N ASN A 410 -13.52 41.98 0.62
CA ASN A 410 -12.96 42.72 -0.52
C ASN A 410 -11.42 42.64 -0.65
N ASN A 411 -10.73 41.77 0.09
CA ASN A 411 -9.27 41.69 0.04
C ASN A 411 -8.83 40.44 -0.74
N THR A 412 -8.74 40.54 -2.07
CA THR A 412 -8.27 39.46 -2.94
C THR A 412 -6.98 39.86 -3.65
N LYS A 413 -6.03 38.92 -3.72
CA LYS A 413 -4.81 39.05 -4.50
C LYS A 413 -4.93 38.24 -5.77
N GLU A 414 -4.70 38.89 -6.91
CA GLU A 414 -4.73 38.25 -8.22
C GLU A 414 -3.33 37.82 -8.66
N PHE A 415 -3.20 36.55 -9.00
CA PHE A 415 -2.00 35.96 -9.57
C PHE A 415 -2.24 35.68 -11.05
N LEU A 416 -1.24 36.00 -11.85
CA LEU A 416 -1.26 35.83 -13.30
C LEU A 416 -0.06 34.98 -13.67
N PHE A 417 -0.31 33.77 -14.17
CA PHE A 417 0.74 32.86 -14.63
C PHE A 417 0.76 32.83 -16.15
N GLU A 418 1.94 32.78 -16.75
CA GLU A 418 2.10 32.82 -18.19
C GLU A 418 2.17 31.41 -18.78
N LEU A 419 1.37 31.15 -19.81
CA LEU A 419 1.52 29.93 -20.63
C LEU A 419 2.85 30.01 -21.39
N PRO A 420 3.67 28.96 -21.50
CA PRO A 420 4.95 29.05 -22.23
C PRO A 420 4.80 29.56 -23.68
N ASP A 421 3.91 28.97 -24.48
CA ASP A 421 3.46 29.47 -25.78
C ASP A 421 1.92 29.37 -25.84
N PRO A 422 1.15 30.43 -26.14
CA PRO A 422 -0.29 30.40 -26.03
C PRO A 422 -0.95 29.38 -26.97
N ILE A 423 -0.42 29.19 -28.18
CA ILE A 423 -1.03 28.35 -29.21
C ILE A 423 -0.72 26.89 -28.89
N ASP A 424 0.56 26.55 -28.65
CA ASP A 424 0.96 25.17 -28.34
C ASP A 424 0.37 24.70 -27.01
N SER A 425 0.32 25.60 -26.01
CA SER A 425 -0.29 25.26 -24.72
C SER A 425 -1.78 24.97 -24.85
N MET A 426 -2.50 25.74 -25.66
CA MET A 426 -3.92 25.49 -25.92
C MET A 426 -4.15 24.16 -26.64
N GLU A 427 -3.32 23.82 -27.62
CA GLU A 427 -3.40 22.52 -28.30
C GLU A 427 -3.18 21.35 -27.32
N ILE A 428 -2.19 21.45 -26.42
CA ILE A 428 -1.92 20.44 -25.39
C ILE A 428 -3.15 20.27 -24.47
N ILE A 429 -3.74 21.38 -24.05
CA ILE A 429 -4.91 21.40 -23.14
C ILE A 429 -6.13 20.79 -23.81
N GLU A 430 -6.46 21.24 -25.03
CA GLU A 430 -7.61 20.75 -25.78
C GLU A 430 -7.45 19.27 -26.11
N LYS A 431 -6.27 18.84 -26.56
CA LYS A 431 -5.97 17.44 -26.85
C LYS A 431 -6.12 16.56 -25.60
N ALA A 432 -5.67 17.04 -24.44
CA ALA A 432 -5.82 16.32 -23.17
C ALA A 432 -7.28 16.17 -22.74
N ASN A 433 -8.15 17.09 -23.17
CA ASN A 433 -9.59 17.08 -22.90
C ASN A 433 -10.41 16.59 -24.11
N HIS A 434 -9.79 15.92 -25.09
CA HIS A 434 -10.43 15.40 -26.30
C HIS A 434 -11.19 16.47 -27.12
N TYR A 435 -10.67 17.69 -27.16
CA TYR A 435 -11.23 18.86 -27.86
C TYR A 435 -12.66 19.24 -27.42
N LYS A 436 -13.12 18.77 -26.24
CA LYS A 436 -14.45 19.09 -25.71
C LYS A 436 -14.47 20.38 -24.91
N SER A 437 -13.34 20.73 -24.28
CA SER A 437 -13.24 21.86 -23.36
C SER A 437 -11.78 22.26 -23.18
N ALA A 438 -11.53 23.54 -22.96
CA ALA A 438 -10.23 24.04 -22.54
C ALA A 438 -10.07 24.07 -21.01
N GLU A 439 -11.08 23.66 -20.24
CA GLU A 439 -11.00 23.70 -18.77
C GLU A 439 -9.88 22.83 -18.20
N VAL A 440 -9.16 23.39 -17.22
CA VAL A 440 -8.03 22.72 -16.53
C VAL A 440 -8.14 22.87 -15.02
N LYS A 441 -7.56 21.90 -14.30
CA LYS A 441 -7.27 22.01 -12.88
C LYS A 441 -5.92 22.70 -12.72
N VAL A 442 -5.87 23.70 -11.84
CA VAL A 442 -4.69 24.54 -11.61
C VAL A 442 -4.26 24.39 -10.18
N VAL A 443 -3.01 23.97 -10.00
CA VAL A 443 -2.33 23.81 -8.71
C VAL A 443 -1.28 24.89 -8.61
N TRP A 444 -1.43 25.85 -7.70
CA TRP A 444 -0.62 27.07 -7.76
C TRP A 444 -0.22 27.63 -6.39
N ASP A 445 1.04 28.07 -6.31
CA ASP A 445 1.61 28.82 -5.20
C ASP A 445 1.97 30.24 -5.67
N GLU A 446 2.73 31.00 -4.87
CA GLU A 446 3.03 32.39 -5.24
C GLU A 446 4.03 32.53 -6.40
N GLU A 447 4.67 31.44 -6.83
CA GLU A 447 5.75 31.46 -7.83
C GLU A 447 5.36 30.77 -9.14
N ASN A 448 4.68 29.62 -9.10
CA ASN A 448 4.27 28.90 -10.31
C ASN A 448 2.91 28.20 -10.17
N ALA A 449 2.31 27.90 -11.32
CA ALA A 449 1.06 27.16 -11.45
C ALA A 449 1.23 25.93 -12.36
N ASP A 450 0.94 24.75 -11.83
CA ASP A 450 0.92 23.49 -12.57
C ASP A 450 -0.49 23.24 -13.12
N LEU A 451 -0.59 22.95 -14.41
CA LEU A 451 -1.83 22.66 -15.12
C LEU A 451 -2.03 21.16 -15.26
N TYR A 452 -3.26 20.71 -14.97
CA TYR A 452 -3.68 19.33 -15.08
C TYR A 452 -4.97 19.23 -15.90
N SER A 453 -5.13 18.14 -16.65
CA SER A 453 -6.40 17.79 -17.26
C SER A 453 -7.48 17.57 -16.21
N LEU A 454 -8.74 17.50 -16.63
CA LEU A 454 -9.85 17.20 -15.71
C LEU A 454 -9.70 15.83 -15.04
N ASP A 455 -9.07 14.88 -15.73
CA ASP A 455 -8.75 13.54 -15.22
C ASP A 455 -7.48 13.49 -14.35
N GLY A 456 -6.83 14.64 -14.12
CA GLY A 456 -5.68 14.74 -13.21
C GLY A 456 -4.32 14.45 -13.84
N LYS A 457 -4.23 14.41 -15.18
CA LYS A 457 -2.93 14.24 -15.87
C LYS A 457 -2.21 15.59 -15.96
N TYR A 458 -0.95 15.62 -15.51
CA TYR A 458 -0.10 16.81 -15.65
C TYR A 458 0.08 17.21 -17.12
N LEU A 459 -0.02 18.51 -17.40
CA LEU A 459 0.13 19.11 -18.72
C LEU A 459 1.40 19.94 -18.82
N MET A 460 1.53 20.98 -17.99
CA MET A 460 2.63 21.94 -18.02
C MET A 460 2.70 22.78 -16.73
N THR A 461 3.85 23.44 -16.50
CA THR A 461 4.05 24.43 -15.44
C THR A 461 4.12 25.83 -16.05
N CYS A 462 3.38 26.77 -15.46
CA CYS A 462 3.31 28.16 -15.85
C CYS A 462 3.97 29.03 -14.78
N GLN A 463 4.91 29.89 -15.18
CA GLN A 463 5.61 30.79 -14.25
C GLN A 463 4.79 32.04 -13.96
N LEU A 464 5.00 32.68 -12.81
CA LEU A 464 4.39 33.97 -12.50
C LEU A 464 4.79 35.01 -13.55
N ALA A 465 3.79 35.68 -14.14
CA ALA A 465 4.03 36.69 -15.17
C ALA A 465 4.71 37.91 -14.57
N GLN A 466 5.88 38.26 -15.11
CA GLN A 466 6.53 39.53 -14.81
C GLN A 466 5.70 40.68 -15.38
N ARG A 467 5.41 41.69 -14.56
CA ARG A 467 4.52 42.79 -14.93
C ARG A 467 5.33 43.99 -15.40
N ALA A 468 4.99 44.50 -16.58
CA ALA A 468 5.36 45.85 -16.98
C ALA A 468 4.53 46.87 -16.17
N ILE A 469 5.11 48.02 -15.90
CA ILE A 469 4.39 49.14 -15.30
C ILE A 469 3.76 50.00 -16.40
N GLN A 470 2.64 50.65 -16.09
CA GLN A 470 1.94 51.49 -17.06
C GLN A 470 2.60 52.87 -17.22
N SER A 471 3.26 53.35 -16.17
CA SER A 471 3.87 54.67 -16.14
C SER A 471 5.37 54.56 -16.30
N GLN A 472 5.92 55.25 -17.30
CA GLN A 472 7.36 55.35 -17.49
C GLN A 472 8.06 56.00 -16.27
N ALA A 473 7.38 56.89 -15.56
CA ALA A 473 7.93 57.55 -14.38
C ALA A 473 8.13 56.61 -13.18
N GLU A 474 7.45 55.45 -13.18
CA GLU A 474 7.53 54.44 -12.12
C GLU A 474 8.30 53.19 -12.57
N ALA A 475 8.80 53.18 -13.82
CA ALA A 475 9.46 52.02 -14.41
C ALA A 475 10.87 51.85 -13.86
N ASP A 476 11.19 50.63 -13.44
CA ASP A 476 12.55 50.16 -13.22
C ASP A 476 13.04 49.28 -14.39
N ASP A 477 14.33 48.93 -14.38
CA ASP A 477 14.95 48.08 -15.39
C ASP A 477 14.23 46.72 -15.52
N ALA A 478 13.65 46.18 -14.44
CA ALA A 478 12.93 44.91 -14.47
C ALA A 478 11.57 45.05 -15.19
N ASN A 479 10.86 46.15 -14.96
CA ASN A 479 9.60 46.46 -15.64
C ASN A 479 9.81 46.70 -17.14
N GLU A 480 10.87 47.41 -17.52
CA GLU A 480 11.20 47.64 -18.93
C GLU A 480 11.55 46.34 -19.66
N ASN A 481 12.34 45.47 -19.01
CA ASN A 481 12.64 44.14 -19.54
C ASN A 481 11.38 43.28 -19.71
N ALA A 482 10.46 43.31 -18.73
CA ALA A 482 9.18 42.61 -18.84
C ALA A 482 8.33 43.15 -20.00
N LEU A 483 8.30 44.48 -20.22
CA LEU A 483 7.58 45.09 -21.34
C LEU A 483 8.14 44.60 -22.68
N ASN A 484 9.47 44.66 -22.86
CA ASN A 484 10.13 44.20 -24.07
C ASN A 484 9.87 42.71 -24.35
N TYR A 485 9.92 41.88 -23.30
CA TYR A 485 9.61 40.46 -23.38
C TYR A 485 8.17 40.21 -23.88
N HIS A 486 7.17 40.88 -23.29
CA HIS A 486 5.76 40.72 -23.66
C HIS A 486 5.45 41.25 -25.06
N LEU A 487 6.10 42.35 -25.49
CA LEU A 487 5.99 42.87 -26.85
C LEU A 487 6.56 41.87 -27.87
N ALA A 488 7.74 41.32 -27.62
CA ALA A 488 8.34 40.30 -28.48
C ALA A 488 7.45 39.06 -28.57
N ARG A 489 6.88 38.61 -27.45
CA ARG A 489 5.93 37.51 -27.39
C ARG A 489 4.68 37.77 -28.24
N LYS A 490 4.09 38.97 -28.12
CA LYS A 490 2.93 39.38 -28.93
C LYS A 490 3.26 39.35 -30.43
N GLN A 491 4.42 39.88 -30.82
CA GLN A 491 4.86 39.89 -32.22
C GLN A 491 5.06 38.47 -32.76
N ARG A 492 5.65 37.56 -31.98
CA ARG A 492 5.77 36.14 -32.37
C ARG A 492 4.41 35.50 -32.64
N GLN A 493 3.41 35.78 -31.81
CA GLN A 493 2.07 35.24 -32.00
C GLN A 493 1.40 35.78 -33.28
N ILE A 494 1.56 37.08 -33.56
CA ILE A 494 1.05 37.71 -34.79
C ILE A 494 1.69 37.04 -36.02
N ASN A 495 3.02 36.98 -36.06
CA ASN A 495 3.75 36.36 -37.17
C ASN A 495 3.30 34.91 -37.42
N ARG A 496 3.05 34.15 -36.35
CA ARG A 496 2.57 32.77 -36.46
C ARG A 496 1.15 32.67 -37.04
N ALA A 497 0.26 33.59 -36.66
CA ALA A 497 -1.08 33.69 -37.23
C ALA A 497 -1.06 34.10 -38.71
N ASP A 498 -0.20 35.05 -39.07
CA ASP A 498 -0.02 35.48 -40.46
C ASP A 498 0.53 34.33 -41.32
N ASN A 499 1.59 33.64 -40.85
CA ASN A 499 2.15 32.48 -41.54
C ASN A 499 1.13 31.35 -41.72
N PHE A 500 0.27 31.11 -40.72
CA PHE A 500 -0.81 30.12 -40.84
C PHE A 500 -1.82 30.54 -41.91
N THR A 501 -2.20 31.81 -41.94
CA THR A 501 -3.13 32.35 -42.94
C THR A 501 -2.55 32.21 -44.35
N GLU A 502 -1.27 32.53 -44.54
CA GLU A 502 -0.57 32.36 -45.81
C GLU A 502 -0.49 30.89 -46.22
N SER A 503 -0.17 29.99 -45.28
CA SER A 503 -0.12 28.54 -45.55
C SER A 503 -1.48 27.99 -45.98
N VAL A 504 -2.57 28.44 -45.35
CA VAL A 504 -3.95 28.05 -45.72
C VAL A 504 -4.32 28.58 -47.10
N LYS A 505 -3.99 29.83 -47.42
CA LYS A 505 -4.20 30.41 -48.75
C LYS A 505 -3.47 29.59 -49.83
N ASN A 506 -2.17 29.37 -49.64
CA ASN A 506 -1.36 28.61 -50.59
C ASN A 506 -1.89 27.18 -50.78
N ALA A 507 -2.32 26.52 -49.71
CA ALA A 507 -2.91 25.19 -49.78
C ALA A 507 -4.26 25.18 -50.50
N PHE A 508 -5.10 26.19 -50.26
CA PHE A 508 -6.37 26.35 -50.96
C PHE A 508 -6.13 26.60 -52.45
N ASP A 509 -5.25 27.54 -52.79
CA ASP A 509 -4.97 27.88 -54.18
C ASP A 509 -4.42 26.68 -54.96
N SER A 510 -3.55 25.89 -54.32
CA SER A 510 -3.01 24.64 -54.89
C SER A 510 -4.07 23.55 -55.15
N LEU A 511 -5.23 23.58 -54.48
CA LEU A 511 -6.33 22.64 -54.71
C LEU A 511 -7.27 23.06 -55.84
N PHE A 512 -7.31 24.35 -56.20
CA PHE A 512 -8.33 24.90 -57.10
C PHE A 512 -7.78 25.53 -58.39
N PHE A 513 -6.48 25.87 -58.43
CA PHE A 513 -5.85 26.57 -59.56
C PHE A 513 -4.65 25.81 -60.17
N ASN A 514 -4.44 24.54 -59.81
CA ASN A 514 -3.36 23.69 -60.35
C ASN A 514 -3.78 22.79 -61.53
N ASP A 515 -5.05 22.82 -61.96
CA ASP A 515 -5.40 22.16 -63.23
C ASP A 515 -5.01 23.12 -64.36
N GLU A 516 -4.00 22.69 -65.13
CA GLU A 516 -3.62 23.23 -66.44
C GLU A 516 -4.83 23.20 -67.39
N GLU A 517 -5.72 24.17 -67.31
CA GLU A 517 -6.53 24.59 -68.44
C GLU A 517 -6.63 26.13 -68.43
N GLU A 518 -5.86 26.66 -69.36
CA GLU A 518 -5.76 28.03 -69.86
C GLU A 518 -7.13 28.73 -69.90
N TYR A 519 -7.43 29.50 -68.84
CA TYR A 519 -8.37 30.62 -68.91
C TYR A 519 -7.67 31.84 -68.31
N GLU A 520 -6.92 32.53 -69.17
CA GLU A 520 -6.77 33.97 -69.05
C GLU A 520 -8.17 34.59 -69.17
N GLU A 521 -8.71 35.12 -68.06
CA GLU A 521 -9.39 36.42 -67.99
C GLU A 521 -10.19 36.56 -66.68
N GLU A 522 -10.05 37.74 -66.08
CA GLU A 522 -10.88 38.33 -65.02
C GLU A 522 -10.96 37.62 -63.66
N LEU A 523 -9.98 37.92 -62.78
CA LEU A 523 -10.32 38.20 -61.39
C LEU A 523 -9.77 39.57 -60.97
N VAL A 524 -10.73 40.47 -60.85
CA VAL A 524 -10.69 41.87 -60.44
C VAL A 524 -9.71 42.11 -59.29
N ASN A 525 -8.67 42.90 -59.58
CA ASN A 525 -7.86 43.60 -58.59
C ASN A 525 -8.73 44.67 -57.89
N GLU A 526 -9.49 44.27 -56.87
CA GLU A 526 -10.06 45.23 -55.92
C GLU A 526 -9.19 45.24 -54.66
N LEU A 527 -8.51 46.37 -54.44
CA LEU A 527 -7.65 46.60 -53.28
C LEU A 527 -8.47 46.37 -51.99
N PRO A 528 -7.93 45.66 -50.98
CA PRO A 528 -8.61 45.46 -49.71
C PRO A 528 -9.00 46.79 -49.08
N TYR A 529 -10.16 46.85 -48.39
CA TYR A 529 -10.69 48.02 -47.67
C TYR A 529 -9.64 48.80 -46.85
N THR A 530 -8.64 48.10 -46.30
CA THR A 530 -7.53 48.66 -45.54
C THR A 530 -6.62 49.58 -46.37
N HIS A 531 -6.42 49.31 -47.66
CA HIS A 531 -5.59 50.12 -48.55
C HIS A 531 -6.31 51.40 -49.04
N GLN A 532 -7.62 51.35 -49.29
CA GLN A 532 -8.39 52.55 -49.68
C GLN A 532 -8.55 53.55 -48.53
N MET A 533 -8.65 53.06 -47.29
CA MET A 533 -8.67 53.90 -46.09
C MET A 533 -7.32 54.58 -45.82
N GLN A 534 -6.21 53.92 -46.14
CA GLN A 534 -4.86 54.49 -46.02
C GLN A 534 -4.55 55.57 -47.07
N LEU A 535 -5.29 55.60 -48.18
CA LEU A 535 -5.17 56.61 -49.23
C LEU A 535 -6.13 57.81 -49.04
N GLY A 536 -6.80 57.90 -47.89
CA GLY A 536 -7.64 59.05 -47.52
C GLY A 536 -9.13 58.93 -47.85
N GLY A 537 -9.60 57.75 -48.27
CA GLY A 537 -11.03 57.50 -48.51
C GLY A 537 -11.84 57.35 -47.21
N ASN A 538 -13.14 57.68 -47.26
CA ASN A 538 -14.08 57.49 -46.14
C ASN A 538 -15.09 56.37 -46.43
N LYS A 539 -15.79 55.90 -45.39
CA LYS A 539 -16.70 54.74 -45.47
C LYS A 539 -17.90 54.96 -46.40
N GLU A 540 -18.32 56.21 -46.59
CA GLU A 540 -19.43 56.57 -47.48
C GLU A 540 -19.00 56.51 -48.94
N SER A 541 -17.80 57.00 -49.28
CA SER A 541 -17.23 56.91 -50.62
C SER A 541 -16.96 55.47 -51.07
N TYR A 542 -16.58 54.58 -50.15
CA TYR A 542 -16.42 53.15 -50.42
C TYR A 542 -17.75 52.48 -50.78
N ASN A 543 -18.82 52.86 -50.08
CA ASN A 543 -20.15 52.30 -50.27
C ASN A 543 -20.82 52.82 -51.56
N GLU A 544 -20.62 54.09 -51.93
CA GLU A 544 -21.09 54.63 -53.22
C GLU A 544 -20.44 53.91 -54.41
N ILE A 545 -19.13 53.64 -54.34
CA ILE A 545 -18.42 52.87 -55.37
C ILE A 545 -19.01 51.46 -55.47
N MET A 546 -19.23 50.79 -54.33
CA MET A 546 -19.84 49.45 -54.27
C MET A 546 -21.30 49.41 -54.77
N GLU A 547 -22.07 50.48 -54.63
CA GLU A 547 -23.45 50.57 -55.15
C GLU A 547 -23.49 50.83 -56.67
N THR A 548 -22.52 51.55 -57.24
CA THR A 548 -22.45 51.78 -58.70
C THR A 548 -22.00 50.57 -59.51
N THR A 549 -21.26 49.62 -58.92
CA THR A 549 -20.80 48.38 -59.59
C THR A 549 -21.84 47.24 -59.59
N THR A 550 -23.09 47.51 -59.21
CA THR A 550 -24.14 46.48 -59.04
C THR A 550 -24.96 46.17 -60.30
N ALA A 551 -24.40 46.30 -61.52
CA ALA A 551 -25.14 45.94 -62.73
C ALA A 551 -25.02 44.44 -63.11
N GLU A 552 -23.94 43.75 -62.73
CA GLU A 552 -23.83 42.30 -62.85
C GLU A 552 -23.07 41.75 -61.64
N LYS A 553 -23.76 41.01 -60.76
CA LYS A 553 -23.10 40.38 -59.60
C LYS A 553 -22.23 39.21 -60.08
N PRO A 554 -20.91 39.21 -59.82
CA PRO A 554 -20.11 38.01 -59.99
C PRO A 554 -20.61 36.92 -59.02
N LYS A 555 -20.73 35.68 -59.51
CA LYS A 555 -21.21 34.54 -58.73
C LYS A 555 -20.29 34.33 -57.53
N THR A 556 -20.87 34.16 -56.35
CA THR A 556 -20.09 33.88 -55.13
C THR A 556 -19.40 32.52 -55.22
N ALA A 557 -18.26 32.36 -54.53
CA ALA A 557 -17.52 31.09 -54.50
C ALA A 557 -18.41 29.89 -54.12
N LYS A 558 -19.43 30.12 -53.28
CA LYS A 558 -20.44 29.11 -52.91
C LYS A 558 -21.35 28.70 -54.08
N GLU A 559 -21.73 29.65 -54.94
CA GLU A 559 -22.55 29.41 -56.13
C GLU A 559 -21.76 28.69 -57.22
N LEU A 560 -20.50 29.07 -57.43
CA LEU A 560 -19.57 28.37 -58.32
C LEU A 560 -19.30 26.93 -57.86
N LEU A 561 -19.17 26.73 -56.55
CA LEU A 561 -18.98 25.39 -55.95
C LEU A 561 -20.24 24.53 -56.08
N LEU A 562 -21.43 25.10 -55.90
CA LEU A 562 -22.69 24.40 -56.11
C LEU A 562 -22.89 24.00 -57.58
N GLU A 563 -22.50 24.85 -58.53
CA GLU A 563 -22.54 24.57 -59.97
C GLU A 563 -21.54 23.47 -60.37
N ARG A 564 -20.28 23.54 -59.91
CA ARG A 564 -19.28 22.50 -60.18
C ARG A 564 -19.66 21.16 -59.55
N THR A 565 -20.24 21.17 -58.34
CA THR A 565 -20.70 19.94 -57.67
C THR A 565 -21.88 19.33 -58.42
N LYS A 566 -22.83 20.15 -58.89
CA LYS A 566 -23.93 19.70 -59.76
C LYS A 566 -23.42 19.12 -61.08
N ARG A 567 -22.44 19.76 -61.74
CA ARG A 567 -21.83 19.25 -62.98
C ARG A 567 -21.15 17.90 -62.78
N LYS A 568 -20.36 17.72 -61.70
CA LYS A 568 -19.75 16.42 -61.37
C LYS A 568 -20.79 15.35 -61.04
N PHE A 569 -21.87 15.70 -60.35
CA PHE A 569 -22.96 14.75 -60.08
C PHE A 569 -23.72 14.33 -61.35
N SER A 570 -23.99 15.26 -62.26
CA SER A 570 -24.62 14.96 -63.55
C SER A 570 -23.74 14.07 -64.44
N SER A 571 -22.43 14.31 -64.49
CA SER A 571 -21.52 13.46 -65.28
C SER A 571 -21.40 12.03 -64.71
N ILE A 572 -21.52 11.88 -63.39
CA ILE A 572 -21.55 10.57 -62.72
C ILE A 572 -22.88 9.84 -63.03
N GLN A 573 -24.02 10.55 -63.05
CA GLN A 573 -25.31 9.96 -63.43
C GLN A 573 -25.34 9.52 -64.91
N GLU A 574 -24.81 10.31 -65.84
CA GLU A 574 -24.68 9.93 -67.25
C GLU A 574 -23.80 8.70 -67.44
N ASN A 575 -22.67 8.62 -66.73
CA ASN A 575 -21.79 7.45 -66.79
C ASN A 575 -22.45 6.19 -66.23
N LEU A 576 -23.26 6.31 -65.17
CA LEU A 576 -24.04 5.20 -64.62
C LEU A 576 -25.19 4.76 -65.54
N GLN A 577 -25.84 5.68 -66.25
CA GLN A 577 -26.87 5.36 -67.26
C GLN A 577 -26.29 4.68 -68.50
N ASN A 578 -25.11 5.11 -68.94
CA ASN A 578 -24.39 4.50 -70.07
C ASN A 578 -23.86 3.09 -69.72
N GLN A 579 -23.52 2.82 -68.46
CA GLN A 579 -23.15 1.48 -67.99
C GLN A 579 -24.34 0.54 -67.79
N ALA A 580 -25.55 1.06 -67.55
CA ALA A 580 -26.76 0.25 -67.42
C ALA A 580 -27.44 -0.10 -68.76
N SER A 581 -26.98 0.52 -69.86
CA SER A 581 -27.50 0.33 -71.22
C SER A 581 -26.57 -0.50 -72.12
N ALA A 582 -25.47 -1.02 -71.55
CA ALA A 582 -24.55 -1.99 -72.13
C ALA A 582 -24.64 -3.31 -71.37
#